data_AF-A0A845DM24-F1
#
_entry.id   AF-A0A845DM24-F1
#
_cell.length_a   1.000
_cell.length_b   1.000
_cell.length_c   1.000
_cell.angle_alpha   90.00
_cell.angle_beta   90.00
_cell.angle_gamma   90.00
#
_symmetry.space_group_name_H-M   'P 1'
#
loop_
_entity.id
_entity.type
_entity.pdbx_description
1 polymer ?
#
loop_
_entity_poly.entity_id
_entity_poly.type
_entity_poly.pdbx_seq_one_letter_code
_entity_poly.pdbx_strand_id
1 'polypeptide(L)'
;MKNTKLRVASGIEVTRHQKESISSLLRRFNQTVRSSGLLAVSRKNQYKTKEPNRRARRESALVRAADRKRYQKMRKMGRIEKK
;
A
#
# COMPACT_ATOMS: atom_id res chain seq x y z
N MET A 1 -10.35 31.44 3.00
CA MET A 1 -9.03 31.28 3.64
C MET A 1 -8.38 30.02 3.05
N LYS A 2 -7.41 30.20 2.16
CA LYS A 2 -6.70 29.09 1.50
C LYS A 2 -5.66 28.56 2.50
N ASN A 3 -5.88 27.38 3.07
CA ASN A 3 -4.83 26.70 3.85
C ASN A 3 -3.77 26.15 2.91
N THR A 4 -2.96 27.08 2.40
CA THR A 4 -1.63 26.82 1.86
C THR A 4 -0.70 26.58 3.04
N LYS A 5 -0.50 25.31 3.43
CA LYS A 5 0.72 24.81 4.10
C LYS A 5 0.53 23.31 4.29
N LEU A 6 1.26 22.53 3.49
CA LEU A 6 1.83 21.22 3.83
C LEU A 6 2.66 20.77 2.63
N ARG A 7 3.78 21.46 2.41
CA ARG A 7 4.92 20.88 1.69
C ARG A 7 5.74 20.18 2.77
N VAL A 8 5.40 18.92 3.09
CA VAL A 8 6.31 18.07 3.85
C VAL A 8 6.79 17.00 2.88
N ALA A 9 7.96 17.26 2.29
CA ALA A 9 8.79 16.19 1.79
C ALA A 9 9.21 15.36 3.02
N SER A 10 8.86 14.07 3.02
CA SER A 10 9.19 13.04 4.03
C SER A 10 8.58 13.15 5.44
N GLY A 11 7.25 13.26 5.56
CA GLY A 11 6.55 13.04 6.84
C GLY A 11 5.03 12.98 6.69
N ILE A 12 4.36 12.09 7.44
CA ILE A 12 2.88 12.06 7.53
C ILE A 12 2.47 12.93 8.71
N GLU A 13 1.77 14.03 8.42
CA GLU A 13 1.22 14.92 9.42
C GLU A 13 -0.31 14.88 9.39
N VAL A 14 -0.94 14.77 10.56
CA VAL A 14 -2.39 14.85 10.72
C VAL A 14 -2.69 15.85 11.83
N THR A 15 -3.36 16.95 11.47
CA THR A 15 -3.76 17.99 12.41
C THR A 15 -5.15 17.71 12.99
N ARG A 16 -5.35 18.08 14.26
CA ARG A 16 -6.62 17.90 14.97
C ARG A 16 -7.67 18.88 14.47
N HIS A 17 -8.89 18.38 14.26
CA HIS A 17 -10.04 19.23 13.94
C HIS A 17 -10.73 19.78 15.20
N GLN A 18 -11.47 20.89 15.06
CA GLN A 18 -12.27 21.42 16.16
C GLN A 18 -13.33 20.40 16.59
N LYS A 19 -13.46 20.17 17.90
CA LYS A 19 -14.33 19.16 18.54
C LYS A 19 -13.98 17.69 18.23
N GLU A 20 -12.79 17.39 17.69
CA GLU A 20 -12.32 16.01 17.50
C GLU A 20 -11.84 15.38 18.83
N SER A 21 -12.21 14.12 19.09
CA SER A 21 -11.66 13.34 20.21
C SER A 21 -10.24 12.85 19.88
N ILE A 22 -9.40 12.63 20.90
CA ILE A 22 -8.03 12.11 20.69
C ILE A 22 -8.05 10.73 19.99
N SER A 23 -9.02 9.88 20.34
CA SER A 23 -9.17 8.55 19.73
C SER A 23 -9.50 8.60 18.23
N SER A 24 -10.33 9.55 17.81
CA SER A 24 -10.67 9.73 16.39
C SER A 24 -9.48 10.27 15.58
N LEU A 25 -8.69 11.18 16.16
CA LEU A 25 -7.43 11.65 15.57
C LEU A 25 -6.44 10.50 15.34
N LEU A 26 -6.22 9.64 16.35
CA LEU A 26 -5.35 8.47 16.25
C LEU A 26 -5.81 7.49 15.16
N ARG A 27 -7.14 7.28 15.05
CA ARG A 27 -7.69 6.42 13.98
C ARG A 27 -7.37 6.97 12.59
N ARG A 28 -7.53 8.29 12.38
CA ARG A 28 -7.20 8.93 11.10
C ARG A 28 -5.72 8.82 10.80
N PHE A 29 -4.86 9.11 11.79
CA PHE A 29 -3.43 8.92 11.65
C PHE A 29 -3.07 7.50 11.21
N ASN A 30 -3.60 6.48 11.91
CA ASN A 30 -3.38 5.08 11.56
C ASN A 30 -3.87 4.73 10.15
N GLN A 31 -5.03 5.26 9.74
CA GLN A 31 -5.55 5.05 8.40
C GLN A 31 -4.67 5.71 7.33
N THR A 32 -4.21 6.94 7.55
CA THR A 32 -3.30 7.66 6.65
C THR A 32 -1.95 6.94 6.53
N VAL A 33 -1.38 6.46 7.65
CA VAL A 33 -0.15 5.65 7.65
C VAL A 33 -0.36 4.36 6.85
N ARG A 34 -1.48 3.68 7.03
CA ARG A 34 -1.79 2.45 6.28
C ARG A 34 -1.96 2.73 4.78
N SER A 35 -2.71 3.77 4.40
CA SER A 35 -2.96 4.11 3.00
C SER A 35 -1.72 4.63 2.28
N SER A 36 -0.81 5.29 3.00
CA SER A 36 0.45 5.79 2.43
C SER A 36 1.40 4.69 1.95
N GLY A 37 1.24 3.45 2.42
CA GLY A 37 2.12 2.34 2.08
C GLY A 37 3.54 2.45 2.61
N LEU A 38 3.89 3.50 3.38
CA LEU A 38 5.25 3.74 3.88
C LEU A 38 5.77 2.57 4.72
N LEU A 39 4.92 1.93 5.53
CA LEU A 39 5.32 0.76 6.32
C LEU A 39 5.69 -0.44 5.45
N ALA A 40 5.07 -0.60 4.27
CA ALA A 40 5.41 -1.67 3.35
C ALA A 40 6.75 -1.40 2.66
N VAL A 41 6.98 -0.15 2.26
CA VAL A 41 8.25 0.30 1.66
C VAL A 41 9.39 0.21 2.67
N SER A 42 9.18 0.69 3.90
CA SER A 42 10.18 0.65 4.97
C SER A 42 10.57 -0.78 5.32
N ARG A 43 9.60 -1.70 5.43
CA ARG A 43 9.88 -3.13 5.67
C ARG A 43 10.64 -3.77 4.52
N LYS A 44 10.26 -3.47 3.27
CA LYS A 44 10.96 -3.97 2.09
C LYS A 44 12.42 -3.48 2.03
N ASN A 45 12.66 -2.23 2.41
CA ASN A 45 13.97 -1.59 2.35
C ASN A 45 14.80 -1.78 3.63
N GLN A 46 14.29 -2.50 4.63
CA GLN A 46 14.99 -2.74 5.90
C GLN A 46 16.33 -3.45 5.70
N TYR A 47 16.42 -4.33 4.69
CA TYR A 47 17.62 -5.08 4.35
C TYR A 47 17.98 -4.89 2.88
N LYS A 48 19.29 -4.90 2.57
CA LYS A 48 19.78 -4.87 1.20
C LYS A 48 19.49 -6.20 0.50
N THR A 49 18.60 -6.18 -0.48
CA THR A 49 18.34 -7.34 -1.35
C THR A 49 19.21 -7.28 -2.60
N LYS A 50 19.80 -8.41 -3.00
CA LYS A 50 20.51 -8.52 -4.29
C LYS A 50 19.51 -8.41 -5.44
N GLU A 51 19.96 -7.91 -6.59
CA GLU A 51 19.12 -7.93 -7.79
C GLU A 51 18.81 -9.37 -8.23
N PRO A 52 17.58 -9.65 -8.67
CA PRO A 52 17.20 -10.98 -9.10
C PRO A 52 17.95 -11.35 -10.39
N ASN A 53 18.50 -12.56 -10.43
CA ASN A 53 19.12 -13.11 -11.64
C ASN A 53 18.07 -13.45 -12.72
N ARG A 54 18.52 -13.79 -13.93
CA ARG A 54 17.64 -14.11 -15.07
C ARG A 54 16.61 -15.20 -14.76
N ARG A 55 17.01 -16.24 -14.02
CA ARG A 55 16.14 -17.37 -13.65
C ARG A 55 15.05 -16.93 -12.68
N ALA A 56 15.42 -16.24 -11.60
CA ALA A 56 14.49 -15.72 -10.59
C ALA A 56 13.46 -14.75 -11.19
N ARG A 57 13.88 -13.90 -12.15
CA ARG A 57 12.96 -13.03 -12.91
C ARG A 57 11.95 -13.84 -13.74
N ARG A 58 12.40 -14.91 -14.41
CA ARG A 58 11.53 -15.80 -15.21
C ARG A 58 10.54 -16.55 -14.35
N GLU A 59 10.99 -17.17 -13.25
CA GLU A 59 10.12 -17.89 -12.31
C GLU A 59 9.04 -16.97 -11.74
N SER A 60 9.42 -15.75 -11.31
CA SER A 60 8.47 -14.74 -10.85
C SER A 60 7.45 -14.35 -11.92
N ALA A 61 7.86 -14.29 -13.19
CA ALA A 61 6.95 -13.99 -14.30
C ALA A 61 5.96 -15.12 -14.58
N LEU A 62 6.41 -16.38 -14.50
CA LEU A 62 5.56 -17.56 -14.65
C LEU A 62 4.50 -17.64 -13.56
N VAL A 63 4.87 -17.39 -12.29
CA VAL A 63 3.92 -17.35 -11.17
C VAL A 63 2.86 -16.27 -11.40
N ARG A 64 3.28 -15.04 -11.76
CA ARG A 64 2.33 -13.94 -12.07
C ARG A 64 1.39 -14.28 -13.22
N ALA A 65 1.87 -15.00 -14.23
CA ALA A 65 1.04 -15.41 -15.37
C ALA A 65 0.03 -16.50 -14.97
N ALA A 66 0.45 -17.48 -14.18
CA ALA A 66 -0.41 -18.53 -13.65
C ALA A 66 -1.50 -17.96 -12.75
N ASP A 67 -1.15 -17.05 -11.83
CA ASP A 67 -2.09 -16.39 -10.95
C ASP A 67 -3.12 -15.58 -11.74
N ARG A 68 -2.70 -14.80 -12.74
CA ARG A 68 -3.63 -14.07 -13.61
C ARG A 68 -4.66 -15.00 -14.26
N LYS A 69 -4.23 -16.14 -14.80
CA LYS A 69 -5.14 -17.15 -15.38
C LYS A 69 -6.10 -17.71 -14.32
N ARG A 70 -5.58 -18.04 -13.13
CA ARG A 70 -6.37 -18.54 -12.00
C ARG A 70 -7.45 -17.54 -11.57
N TYR A 71 -7.09 -16.27 -11.38
CA TYR A 71 -8.03 -15.20 -11.02
C TYR A 71 -9.08 -14.96 -12.12
N GLN A 72 -8.69 -14.98 -13.40
CA GLN A 72 -9.64 -14.88 -14.50
C GLN A 72 -10.66 -16.03 -14.48
N LYS A 73 -10.22 -17.27 -14.24
CA LYS A 73 -11.12 -18.43 -14.11
C LYS A 73 -12.06 -18.26 -12.91
N MET A 74 -11.53 -17.87 -11.74
CA MET A 74 -12.34 -17.63 -10.53
C MET A 74 -13.38 -16.53 -10.74
N ARG A 75 -13.03 -15.46 -11.47
CA ARG A 75 -13.97 -14.40 -11.87
C ARG A 75 -15.08 -14.93 -12.79
N LYS A 76 -14.73 -15.75 -13.78
CA LYS A 76 -15.72 -16.39 -14.68
C LYS A 76 -16.67 -17.33 -13.91
N MET A 77 -16.18 -17.99 -12.86
CA MET A 77 -16.99 -18.85 -11.99
C MET A 77 -17.79 -18.09 -10.92
N GLY A 78 -17.77 -16.75 -10.91
CA GLY A 78 -18.49 -15.94 -9.92
C GLY A 78 -17.96 -16.04 -8.48
N ARG A 79 -16.78 -16.64 -8.26
CA ARG A 79 -16.22 -16.85 -6.91
C ARG A 79 -15.50 -15.62 -6.35
N ILE A 80 -15.33 -14.58 -7.18
CA ILE A 80 -14.65 -13.33 -6.81
C ILE A 80 -15.43 -12.19 -7.46
N GLU A 81 -15.90 -11.26 -6.63
CA GLU A 81 -16.55 -10.04 -7.09
C GLU A 81 -15.55 -9.06 -7.70
N LYS A 82 -16.01 -8.32 -8.71
CA LYS A 82 -15.21 -7.25 -9.31
C LYS A 82 -15.16 -6.11 -8.29
N LYS A 83 -13.97 -5.83 -7.76
CA LYS A 83 -13.74 -4.66 -6.91
C LYS A 83 -13.73 -3.39 -7.74
#